data_AF-A0A6C0EXV6-F1
#
_entry.id   AF-A0A6C0EXV6-F1
#
_cell.length_a   1.000
_cell.length_b   1.000
_cell.length_c   1.000
_cell.angle_alpha   90.00
_cell.angle_beta   90.00
_cell.angle_gamma   90.00
#
_symmetry.space_group_name_H-M   'P 1'
#
loop_
_entity.id
_entity.type
_entity.pdbx_description
1 polymer ?
#
loop_
_entity_poly.entity_id
_entity_poly.type
_entity_poly.pdbx_seq_one_letter_code
_entity_poly.pdbx_strand_id
1 'polypeptide(L)'
;MDSTSAPAPITPITQIFDKVNEIYIRKTYLERYGGSVIFAIFAILLVIFYFIYLNIQNNKEIVKKDWATNKCNPLYMPFAGAIMDPTDMSKTEYTIQNFSECSETILKDILQVALAPLEAASILLAASISILTGISTSLMGAILNFRLNFKTETKKTSSIQSEFAAILTKIITKSRAALSKGEGILATILFIFFSAYKAGASVFHVILFGEAMILLAMFGALIAAWVIWLFLAWLFPPIGWAIAAGYIWVPIGLSVIYVACMIMVLVLVIFTASIIEKTR
;
A
#
# COMPACT_ATOMS: atom_id res chain seq x y z
N MET A 1 -22.96 -58.76 34.06
CA MET A 1 -21.67 -59.39 34.39
C MET A 1 -20.61 -58.46 33.86
N ASP A 2 -20.25 -57.49 34.69
CA ASP A 2 -19.39 -56.37 34.33
C ASP A 2 -18.01 -56.67 34.90
N SER A 3 -17.09 -57.13 34.04
CA SER A 3 -15.72 -57.46 34.44
C SER A 3 -14.88 -56.19 34.38
N THR A 4 -14.87 -55.47 35.49
CA THR A 4 -13.91 -54.41 35.78
C THR A 4 -12.49 -55.00 35.82
N SER A 5 -11.75 -54.91 34.72
CA SER A 5 -10.32 -55.18 34.70
C SER A 5 -9.59 -54.03 35.40
N ALA A 6 -8.99 -54.32 36.55
CA ALA A 6 -8.15 -53.38 37.28
C ALA A 6 -6.93 -52.98 36.42
N PRO A 7 -6.51 -51.70 36.42
CA PRO A 7 -5.33 -51.26 35.69
C PRO A 7 -4.07 -51.93 36.25
N ALA A 8 -3.22 -52.45 35.36
CA ALA A 8 -1.99 -53.15 35.71
C ALA A 8 -1.03 -52.27 36.55
N PRO A 9 -0.26 -52.86 37.47
CA PRO A 9 0.64 -52.12 38.36
C PRO A 9 1.74 -51.41 37.56
N ILE A 10 1.81 -50.09 37.73
CA ILE A 10 2.73 -49.19 37.03
C ILE A 10 4.13 -49.39 37.61
N THR A 11 5.06 -49.94 36.82
CA THR A 11 6.46 -50.09 37.24
C THR A 11 7.24 -48.81 36.90
N PRO A 12 8.35 -48.50 37.59
CA PRO A 12 9.15 -47.30 37.29
C PRO A 12 9.63 -47.24 35.83
N ILE A 13 9.83 -48.42 35.22
CA ILE A 13 10.28 -48.57 33.84
C ILE A 13 9.17 -48.18 32.85
N THR A 14 7.90 -48.52 33.13
CA THR A 14 6.78 -48.15 32.25
C THR A 14 6.54 -46.64 32.25
N GLN A 15 6.73 -45.95 33.39
CA GLN A 15 6.60 -44.49 33.45
C GLN A 15 7.68 -43.75 32.65
N ILE A 16 8.91 -44.27 32.63
CA ILE A 16 10.00 -43.72 31.81
C ILE A 16 9.70 -43.96 30.33
N PHE A 17 9.24 -45.15 29.98
CA PHE A 17 8.84 -45.46 28.60
C PHE A 17 7.70 -44.58 28.12
N ASP A 18 6.66 -44.36 28.92
CA ASP A 18 5.52 -43.51 28.57
C ASP A 18 5.94 -42.04 28.41
N LYS A 19 6.81 -41.51 29.28
CA LYS A 19 7.37 -40.16 29.12
C LYS A 19 8.24 -40.02 27.87
N VAL A 20 9.09 -41.00 27.59
CA VAL A 20 9.93 -40.99 26.37
C VAL A 20 9.06 -41.08 25.12
N ASN A 21 8.00 -41.89 25.16
CA ASN A 21 7.07 -42.06 24.05
C ASN A 21 6.24 -40.79 23.82
N GLU A 22 5.81 -40.10 24.89
CA GLU A 22 5.11 -38.81 24.78
C GLU A 22 6.01 -37.71 24.20
N ILE A 23 7.30 -37.66 24.57
CA ILE A 23 8.29 -36.72 24.01
C ILE A 23 8.56 -37.01 22.52
N TYR A 24 8.41 -38.26 22.07
CA TYR A 24 8.71 -38.66 20.69
C TYR A 24 7.50 -38.63 19.75
N ILE A 25 6.30 -38.90 20.27
CA ILE A 25 5.05 -39.00 19.49
C ILE A 25 4.32 -37.65 19.36
N ARG A 26 4.43 -36.74 20.36
CA ARG A 26 3.67 -35.48 20.37
C ARG A 26 4.40 -34.22 19.86
N LYS A 27 5.65 -34.32 19.41
CA LYS A 27 6.38 -33.12 18.97
C LYS A 27 5.94 -32.66 17.58
N THR A 28 5.57 -31.39 17.47
CA THR A 28 5.23 -30.75 16.19
C THR A 28 6.47 -30.75 15.27
N TYR A 29 6.29 -30.76 13.94
CA TYR A 29 7.39 -30.84 12.96
C TYR A 29 8.55 -29.86 13.25
N LEU A 30 8.22 -28.63 13.69
CA LEU A 30 9.21 -27.61 14.07
C LEU A 30 9.96 -27.91 15.38
N GLU A 31 9.39 -28.68 16.31
CA GLU A 31 10.08 -29.06 17.55
C GLU A 31 11.04 -30.24 17.34
N ARG A 32 10.79 -31.05 16.31
CA ARG A 32 11.64 -32.18 15.92
C ARG A 32 12.73 -31.77 14.92
N TYR A 33 12.42 -30.88 13.98
CA TYR A 33 13.32 -30.46 12.90
C TYR A 33 13.64 -28.97 12.88
N GLY A 34 13.22 -28.18 13.88
CA GLY A 34 13.41 -26.73 13.90
C GLY A 34 14.87 -26.31 13.75
N GLY A 35 15.80 -27.04 14.36
CA GLY A 35 17.24 -26.82 14.16
C GLY A 35 17.66 -27.01 12.71
N SER A 36 17.20 -28.08 12.05
CA SER A 36 17.48 -28.34 10.63
C SER A 36 16.83 -27.30 9.71
N VAL A 37 15.62 -26.83 10.03
CA VAL A 37 14.91 -25.80 9.26
C VAL A 37 15.60 -24.44 9.39
N ILE A 38 15.98 -24.05 10.60
CA ILE A 38 16.74 -22.81 10.85
C ILE A 38 18.08 -22.87 10.13
N PHE A 39 18.79 -24.00 10.23
CA PHE A 39 20.04 -24.20 9.50
C PHE A 39 19.86 -24.10 7.98
N ALA A 40 18.81 -24.70 7.42
CA ALA A 40 18.50 -24.61 6.00
C ALA A 40 18.18 -23.16 5.57
N ILE A 41 17.43 -22.40 6.38
CA ILE A 41 17.15 -20.98 6.12
C ILE A 41 18.44 -20.18 6.09
N PHE A 42 19.33 -20.35 7.08
CA PHE A 42 20.62 -19.67 7.11
C PHE A 42 21.51 -20.07 5.92
N ALA A 43 21.53 -21.36 5.55
CA ALA A 43 22.28 -21.83 4.39
C ALA A 43 21.78 -21.20 3.09
N ILE A 44 20.46 -21.12 2.88
CA ILE A 44 19.85 -20.48 1.71
C ILE A 44 20.17 -18.98 1.69
N LEU A 45 20.02 -18.28 2.82
CA LEU A 45 20.33 -16.86 2.93
C LEU A 45 21.81 -16.60 2.62
N LEU A 46 22.73 -17.42 3.13
CA LEU A 46 24.16 -17.29 2.86
C LEU A 46 24.45 -17.43 1.36
N VAL A 47 23.86 -18.43 0.70
CA VAL A 47 23.99 -18.63 -0.75
C VAL A 47 23.46 -17.41 -1.51
N ILE A 48 22.29 -16.88 -1.13
CA ILE A 48 21.71 -15.68 -1.75
C ILE A 48 22.62 -14.45 -1.56
N PHE A 49 23.08 -14.20 -0.33
CA PHE A 49 24.00 -13.10 -0.04
C PHE A 49 25.31 -13.24 -0.83
N TYR A 50 25.82 -14.46 -0.98
CA TYR A 50 27.00 -14.74 -1.78
C TYR A 50 26.79 -14.43 -3.26
N PHE A 51 25.66 -14.82 -3.85
CA PHE A 51 25.33 -14.47 -5.24
C PHE A 51 25.17 -12.95 -5.44
N ILE A 52 24.49 -12.26 -4.51
CA ILE A 52 24.34 -10.80 -4.55
C ILE A 52 25.72 -10.13 -4.48
N TYR A 53 26.59 -10.60 -3.58
CA TYR A 53 27.96 -10.09 -3.45
C TYR A 53 28.77 -10.26 -4.73
N LEU A 54 28.73 -11.44 -5.36
CA LEU A 54 29.42 -11.68 -6.64
C LEU A 54 28.88 -10.78 -7.75
N ASN A 55 27.55 -10.63 -7.83
CA ASN A 55 26.91 -9.78 -8.83
C ASN A 55 27.35 -8.31 -8.69
N ILE A 56 27.46 -7.82 -7.46
CA ILE A 56 27.92 -6.45 -7.18
C ILE A 56 29.40 -6.30 -7.53
N GLN A 57 30.26 -7.24 -7.12
CA GLN A 57 31.68 -7.16 -7.44
C GLN A 57 31.95 -7.17 -8.95
N ASN A 58 31.19 -7.96 -9.71
CA ASN A 58 31.35 -8.04 -11.16
C ASN A 58 30.87 -6.77 -11.88
N ASN A 59 29.84 -6.09 -11.35
CA ASN A 59 29.24 -4.92 -11.98
C ASN A 59 29.64 -3.58 -11.35
N LYS A 60 30.48 -3.59 -10.30
CA LYS A 60 30.78 -2.39 -9.49
C LYS A 60 31.27 -1.21 -10.32
N GLU A 61 32.14 -1.44 -11.31
CA GLU A 61 32.73 -0.37 -12.13
C GLU A 61 31.67 0.27 -13.04
N ILE A 62 30.76 -0.55 -13.57
CA ILE A 62 29.65 -0.10 -14.43
C ILE A 62 28.66 0.72 -13.60
N VAL A 63 28.28 0.21 -12.43
CA VAL A 63 27.34 0.85 -11.51
C VAL A 63 27.93 2.14 -10.94
N LYS A 64 29.23 2.16 -10.63
CA LYS A 64 29.95 3.35 -10.14
C LYS A 64 30.00 4.47 -11.17
N LYS A 65 30.18 4.13 -12.46
CA LYS A 65 30.19 5.11 -13.55
C LYS A 65 28.84 5.84 -13.69
N ASP A 66 27.73 5.18 -13.40
CA ASP A 66 26.38 5.75 -13.43
C ASP A 66 25.73 5.75 -12.04
N TRP A 67 26.49 6.16 -11.03
CA TRP A 67 26.02 6.10 -9.65
C TRP A 67 24.82 7.02 -9.39
N ALA A 68 24.73 8.16 -10.08
CA ALA A 68 23.63 9.11 -9.91
C ALA A 68 22.26 8.48 -10.17
N THR A 69 22.18 7.58 -11.15
CA THR A 69 20.96 6.84 -11.50
C THR A 69 20.77 5.62 -10.60
N ASN A 70 21.86 4.96 -10.19
CA ASN A 70 21.81 3.69 -9.48
C ASN A 70 21.81 3.79 -7.95
N LYS A 71 22.08 4.97 -7.37
CA LYS A 71 22.20 5.18 -5.92
C LYS A 71 20.94 4.82 -5.13
N CYS A 72 19.76 5.01 -5.73
CA CYS A 72 18.47 4.68 -5.11
C CYS A 72 17.91 3.32 -5.57
N ASN A 73 18.68 2.52 -6.30
CA ASN A 73 18.28 1.17 -6.67
C ASN A 73 18.37 0.24 -5.43
N PRO A 74 17.28 -0.45 -5.04
CA PRO A 74 17.26 -1.33 -3.86
C PRO A 74 18.34 -2.42 -3.86
N LEU A 75 18.81 -2.85 -5.05
CA LEU A 75 19.85 -3.86 -5.19
C LEU A 75 21.25 -3.35 -4.77
N TYR A 76 21.53 -2.06 -4.99
CA TYR A 76 22.85 -1.46 -4.79
C TYR A 76 22.92 -0.57 -3.54
N MET A 77 21.78 -0.05 -3.08
CA MET A 77 21.65 0.81 -1.92
C MET A 77 22.34 0.26 -0.64
N PRO A 78 22.14 -1.01 -0.22
CA PRO A 78 22.81 -1.53 0.99
C PRO A 78 24.33 -1.69 0.83
N PHE A 79 24.86 -1.56 -0.38
CA PHE A 79 26.27 -1.70 -0.70
C PHE A 79 26.91 -0.41 -1.23
N ALA A 80 26.21 0.73 -1.11
CA ALA A 80 26.63 2.02 -1.63
C ALA A 80 28.07 2.40 -1.22
N GLY A 81 28.42 2.25 0.06
CA GLY A 81 29.77 2.53 0.54
C GLY A 81 30.84 1.57 0.02
N ALA A 82 30.48 0.33 -0.32
CA ALA A 82 31.39 -0.63 -0.92
C ALA A 82 31.63 -0.36 -2.42
N ILE A 83 30.63 0.21 -3.11
CA ILE A 83 30.70 0.55 -4.55
C ILE A 83 31.47 1.86 -4.76
N MET A 84 31.07 2.91 -4.03
CA MET A 84 31.66 4.24 -4.19
C MET A 84 33.04 4.36 -3.56
N ASP A 85 33.26 3.66 -2.44
CA ASP A 85 34.51 3.67 -1.68
C ASP A 85 34.96 5.11 -1.32
N PRO A 86 34.19 5.81 -0.48
CA PRO A 86 34.44 7.21 -0.14
C PRO A 86 35.77 7.36 0.61
N THR A 87 36.50 8.45 0.32
CA THR A 87 37.80 8.74 0.96
C THR A 87 37.67 9.61 2.21
N ASP A 88 36.52 10.25 2.38
CA ASP A 88 36.21 11.26 3.39
C ASP A 88 35.36 10.74 4.56
N MET A 89 34.76 9.56 4.41
CA MET A 89 33.94 8.93 5.46
C MET A 89 34.01 7.40 5.43
N SER A 90 33.48 6.76 6.46
CA SER A 90 33.42 5.29 6.50
C SER A 90 32.41 4.74 5.49
N LYS A 91 32.67 3.55 4.95
CA LYS A 91 31.76 2.89 3.99
C LYS A 91 30.35 2.73 4.55
N THR A 92 30.25 2.37 5.83
CA THR A 92 28.96 2.20 6.50
C THR A 92 28.20 3.51 6.61
N GLU A 93 28.91 4.60 6.96
CA GLU A 93 28.33 5.94 7.07
C GLU A 93 27.81 6.45 5.72
N TYR A 94 28.56 6.23 4.65
CA TYR A 94 28.12 6.56 3.29
C TYR A 94 26.90 5.75 2.84
N THR A 95 26.83 4.46 3.20
CA THR A 95 25.65 3.63 2.95
C THR A 95 24.43 4.15 3.68
N ILE A 96 24.56 4.51 4.96
CA ILE A 96 23.47 5.07 5.77
C ILE A 96 23.00 6.40 5.20
N GLN A 97 23.94 7.28 4.82
CA GLN A 97 23.61 8.56 4.22
C GLN A 97 22.84 8.39 2.90
N ASN A 98 23.32 7.54 1.99
CA ASN A 98 22.61 7.27 0.73
C ASN A 98 21.22 6.66 0.97
N PHE A 99 21.10 5.75 1.93
CA PHE A 99 19.82 5.17 2.30
C PHE A 99 18.83 6.25 2.78
N SER A 100 19.29 7.17 3.63
CA SER A 100 18.47 8.28 4.15
C SER A 100 18.02 9.21 3.02
N GLU A 101 18.95 9.65 2.17
CA GLU A 101 18.67 10.54 1.04
C GLU A 101 17.64 9.92 0.08
N CYS A 102 17.85 8.65 -0.31
CA CYS A 102 16.92 7.96 -1.20
C CYS A 102 15.56 7.70 -0.55
N SER A 103 15.52 7.37 0.74
CA SER A 103 14.27 7.19 1.47
C SER A 103 13.46 8.48 1.53
N GLU A 104 14.12 9.63 1.74
CA GLU A 104 13.45 10.93 1.70
C GLU A 104 12.91 11.28 0.32
N THR A 105 13.66 10.99 -0.76
CA THR A 105 13.19 11.23 -2.13
C THR A 105 11.98 10.38 -2.46
N ILE A 106 12.04 9.07 -2.19
CA ILE A 106 10.91 8.15 -2.42
C ILE A 106 9.69 8.58 -1.59
N LEU A 107 9.91 8.96 -0.34
CA LEU A 107 8.83 9.43 0.54
C LEU A 107 8.21 10.74 0.02
N LYS A 108 9.02 11.70 -0.46
CA LYS A 108 8.54 12.94 -1.05
C LYS A 108 7.72 12.70 -2.32
N ASP A 109 8.13 11.79 -3.19
CA ASP A 109 7.39 11.45 -4.41
C ASP A 109 6.02 10.85 -4.07
N ILE A 110 5.97 9.94 -3.10
CA ILE A 110 4.71 9.35 -2.62
C ILE A 110 3.82 10.44 -1.98
N LEU A 111 4.40 11.30 -1.15
CA LEU A 111 3.69 12.39 -0.50
C LEU A 111 3.19 13.44 -1.51
N GLN A 112 3.94 13.77 -2.55
CA GLN A 112 3.49 14.70 -3.59
C GLN A 112 2.29 14.15 -4.36
N VAL A 113 2.30 12.87 -4.73
CA VAL A 113 1.15 12.24 -5.39
C VAL A 113 -0.06 12.21 -4.45
N ALA A 114 0.14 11.94 -3.16
CA ALA A 114 -0.92 11.92 -2.16
C ALA A 114 -1.46 13.32 -1.81
N LEU A 115 -0.60 14.35 -1.81
CA LEU A 115 -0.91 15.72 -1.38
C LEU A 115 -1.25 16.66 -2.56
N ALA A 116 -1.05 16.26 -3.82
CA ALA A 116 -1.50 16.99 -5.00
C ALA A 116 -2.97 17.46 -4.92
N PRO A 117 -3.95 16.64 -4.49
CA PRO A 117 -5.31 17.12 -4.28
C PRO A 117 -5.41 18.18 -3.17
N LEU A 118 -4.59 18.11 -2.13
CA LEU A 118 -4.55 19.11 -1.06
C LEU A 118 -3.97 20.44 -1.53
N GLU A 119 -2.94 20.42 -2.37
CA GLU A 119 -2.37 21.62 -2.99
C GLU A 119 -3.39 22.33 -3.88
N ALA A 120 -4.13 21.58 -4.72
CA ALA A 120 -5.21 22.13 -5.53
C ALA A 120 -6.31 22.77 -4.68
N ALA A 121 -6.66 22.18 -3.53
CA ALA A 121 -7.61 22.76 -2.59
C ALA A 121 -7.11 24.08 -1.99
N SER A 122 -5.81 24.20 -1.70
CA SER A 122 -5.22 25.43 -1.14
C SER A 122 -5.28 26.62 -2.10
N ILE A 123 -5.05 26.39 -3.39
CA ILE A 123 -5.17 27.40 -4.46
C ILE A 123 -6.61 27.90 -4.54
N LEU A 124 -7.58 26.98 -4.43
CA LEU A 124 -8.99 27.33 -4.46
C LEU A 124 -9.45 28.13 -3.23
N LEU A 125 -8.86 27.84 -2.07
CA LEU A 125 -9.10 28.55 -0.82
C LEU A 125 -8.55 29.99 -0.91
N ALA A 126 -7.36 30.17 -1.49
CA ALA A 126 -6.81 31.50 -1.79
C ALA A 126 -7.68 32.28 -2.79
N ALA A 127 -8.19 31.61 -3.84
CA ALA A 127 -9.11 32.22 -4.80
C ALA A 127 -10.41 32.71 -4.11
N SER A 128 -10.92 31.95 -3.14
CA SER A 128 -12.10 32.31 -2.34
C SER A 128 -11.89 33.60 -1.55
N ILE A 129 -10.73 33.74 -0.89
CA ILE A 129 -10.35 34.94 -0.14
C ILE A 129 -10.22 36.16 -1.07
N SER A 130 -9.69 35.97 -2.28
CA SER A 130 -9.58 37.04 -3.28
C SER A 130 -10.94 37.59 -3.72
N ILE A 131 -11.95 36.72 -3.84
CA ILE A 131 -13.31 37.12 -4.21
C ILE A 131 -13.94 37.92 -3.06
N LEU A 132 -13.75 37.48 -1.81
CA LEU A 132 -14.32 38.13 -0.63
C LEU A 132 -13.74 39.55 -0.43
N THR A 133 -12.43 39.71 -0.61
CA THR A 133 -11.76 41.01 -0.55
C THR A 133 -12.19 41.93 -1.71
N GLY A 134 -12.41 41.38 -2.90
CA GLY A 134 -12.98 42.11 -4.04
C GLY A 134 -14.40 42.65 -3.80
N ILE A 135 -15.23 41.94 -3.03
CA ILE A 135 -16.57 42.41 -2.63
C ILE A 135 -16.46 43.54 -1.62
N SER A 136 -15.63 43.37 -0.59
CA SER A 136 -15.42 44.36 0.47
C SER A 136 -14.96 45.72 -0.09
N THR A 137 -13.96 45.71 -0.98
CA THR A 137 -13.47 46.92 -1.66
C THR A 137 -14.51 47.56 -2.56
N SER A 138 -15.32 46.75 -3.26
CA SER A 138 -16.42 47.25 -4.09
C SER A 138 -17.53 47.90 -3.28
N LEU A 139 -17.86 47.34 -2.12
CA LEU A 139 -18.81 47.89 -1.16
C LEU A 139 -18.30 49.23 -0.60
N MET A 140 -17.04 49.27 -0.20
CA MET A 140 -16.43 50.48 0.34
C MET A 140 -16.37 51.60 -0.70
N GLY A 141 -16.07 51.27 -1.96
CA GLY A 141 -16.13 52.21 -3.08
C GLY A 141 -17.56 52.72 -3.37
N ALA A 142 -18.56 51.86 -3.27
CA ALA A 142 -19.97 52.27 -3.39
C ALA A 142 -20.39 53.22 -2.26
N ILE A 143 -19.98 52.94 -1.01
CA ILE A 143 -20.24 53.80 0.15
C ILE A 143 -19.55 55.16 0.00
N LEU A 144 -18.32 55.19 -0.50
CA LEU A 144 -17.57 56.43 -0.76
C LEU A 144 -18.25 57.27 -1.84
N ASN A 145 -18.62 56.67 -2.97
CA ASN A 145 -19.33 57.36 -4.05
C ASN A 145 -20.70 57.88 -3.58
N PHE A 146 -21.42 57.09 -2.77
CA PHE A 146 -22.68 57.52 -2.18
C PHE A 146 -22.50 58.73 -1.25
N ARG A 147 -21.48 58.71 -0.38
CA ARG A 147 -21.15 59.83 0.51
C ARG A 147 -20.74 61.09 -0.26
N LEU A 148 -19.98 60.93 -1.35
CA LEU A 148 -19.57 62.05 -2.19
C LEU A 148 -20.79 62.66 -2.90
N ASN A 149 -21.63 61.86 -3.56
CA ASN A 149 -22.83 62.35 -4.25
C ASN A 149 -23.82 63.05 -3.28
N PHE A 150 -23.93 62.59 -2.03
CA PHE A 150 -24.72 63.26 -1.00
C PHE A 150 -24.14 64.59 -0.52
N LYS A 151 -22.81 64.78 -0.61
CA LYS A 151 -22.17 66.05 -0.27
C LYS A 151 -22.29 67.10 -1.38
N THR A 152 -22.48 66.70 -2.63
CA THR A 152 -22.39 67.62 -3.77
C THR A 152 -23.73 68.21 -4.24
N GLU A 153 -24.90 67.61 -3.98
CA GLU A 153 -26.15 68.08 -4.62
C GLU A 153 -27.40 68.00 -3.73
N THR A 154 -27.72 69.09 -3.02
CA THR A 154 -29.00 69.31 -2.33
C THR A 154 -30.13 69.82 -3.25
N LYS A 155 -30.02 69.75 -4.60
CA LYS A 155 -31.11 70.21 -5.50
C LYS A 155 -31.29 69.41 -6.81
N LYS A 156 -31.66 68.12 -6.74
CA LYS A 156 -32.60 67.53 -7.74
C LYS A 156 -33.05 66.12 -7.34
N THR A 157 -34.33 65.99 -7.00
CA THR A 157 -34.95 64.77 -6.41
C THR A 157 -35.17 63.60 -7.39
N SER A 158 -34.87 63.73 -8.69
CA SER A 158 -35.10 62.64 -9.67
C SER A 158 -33.84 61.95 -10.23
N SER A 159 -32.65 62.58 -10.19
CA SER A 159 -31.40 61.94 -10.63
C SER A 159 -30.78 61.07 -9.54
N ILE A 160 -31.02 61.42 -8.28
CA ILE A 160 -30.54 60.66 -7.11
C ILE A 160 -31.18 59.26 -7.06
N GLN A 161 -32.43 59.11 -7.49
CA GLN A 161 -33.11 57.80 -7.49
C GLN A 161 -32.54 56.83 -8.52
N SER A 162 -32.19 57.30 -9.73
CA SER A 162 -31.59 56.46 -10.76
C SER A 162 -30.12 56.13 -10.47
N GLU A 163 -29.36 57.05 -9.87
CA GLU A 163 -28.00 56.77 -9.37
C GLU A 163 -28.01 55.78 -8.20
N PHE A 164 -28.98 55.90 -7.28
CA PHE A 164 -29.14 54.95 -6.19
C PHE A 164 -29.53 53.55 -6.68
N ALA A 165 -30.43 53.47 -7.66
CA ALA A 165 -30.78 52.22 -8.32
C ALA A 165 -29.59 51.59 -9.08
N ALA A 166 -28.73 52.42 -9.70
CA ALA A 166 -27.51 51.96 -10.36
C ALA A 166 -26.48 51.41 -9.35
N ILE A 167 -26.33 52.04 -8.19
CA ILE A 167 -25.47 51.54 -7.10
C ILE A 167 -26.01 50.21 -6.55
N LEU A 168 -27.33 50.11 -6.32
CA LEU A 168 -27.97 48.88 -5.83
C LEU A 168 -27.83 47.73 -6.82
N THR A 169 -28.10 47.96 -8.11
CA THR A 169 -27.94 46.93 -9.15
C THR A 169 -26.49 46.49 -9.29
N LYS A 170 -25.50 47.41 -9.13
CA LYS A 170 -24.07 47.07 -9.12
C LYS A 170 -23.66 46.22 -7.92
N ILE A 171 -24.23 46.48 -6.74
CA ILE A 171 -24.02 45.65 -5.54
C ILE A 171 -24.66 44.27 -5.72
N ILE A 172 -25.90 44.21 -6.22
CA ILE A 172 -26.64 42.96 -6.48
C ILE A 172 -25.97 42.10 -7.55
N THR A 173 -25.45 42.70 -8.61
CA THR A 173 -24.72 41.96 -9.65
C THR A 173 -23.37 41.46 -9.15
N LYS A 174 -22.63 42.26 -8.36
CA LYS A 174 -21.38 41.78 -7.73
C LYS A 174 -21.61 40.71 -6.67
N SER A 175 -22.70 40.78 -5.90
CA SER A 175 -23.05 39.74 -4.93
C SER A 175 -23.50 38.45 -5.61
N ARG A 176 -24.31 38.53 -6.67
CA ARG A 176 -24.64 37.35 -7.50
C ARG A 176 -23.41 36.74 -8.15
N ALA A 177 -22.50 37.55 -8.68
CA ALA A 177 -21.25 37.07 -9.25
C ALA A 177 -20.36 36.39 -8.19
N ALA A 178 -20.35 36.89 -6.95
CA ALA A 178 -19.64 36.27 -5.84
C ALA A 178 -20.26 34.95 -5.41
N LEU A 179 -21.59 34.88 -5.29
CA LEU A 179 -22.32 33.65 -4.94
C LEU A 179 -22.11 32.57 -6.02
N SER A 180 -22.22 32.94 -7.29
CA SER A 180 -21.98 32.02 -8.42
C SER A 180 -20.53 31.52 -8.46
N LYS A 181 -19.54 32.37 -8.14
CA LYS A 181 -18.14 31.93 -8.00
C LYS A 181 -17.92 31.06 -6.76
N GLY A 182 -18.61 31.36 -5.66
CA GLY A 182 -18.56 30.58 -4.43
C GLY A 182 -19.11 29.16 -4.60
N GLU A 183 -20.20 29.01 -5.37
CA GLU A 183 -20.77 27.71 -5.73
C GLU A 183 -19.80 26.89 -6.57
N GLY A 184 -19.15 27.49 -7.57
CA GLY A 184 -18.14 26.80 -8.39
C GLY A 184 -16.92 26.36 -7.58
N ILE A 185 -16.49 27.19 -6.62
CA ILE A 185 -15.37 26.85 -5.74
C ILE A 185 -15.76 25.72 -4.78
N LEU A 186 -16.93 25.80 -4.14
CA LEU A 186 -17.41 24.76 -3.22
C LEU A 186 -17.56 23.41 -3.93
N ALA A 187 -18.12 23.40 -5.15
CA ALA A 187 -18.23 22.20 -5.96
C ALA A 187 -16.87 21.60 -6.31
N THR A 188 -15.90 22.44 -6.66
CA THR A 188 -14.55 21.99 -7.00
C THR A 188 -13.82 21.43 -5.77
N ILE A 189 -13.96 22.04 -4.58
CA ILE A 189 -13.43 21.47 -3.33
C ILE A 189 -14.04 20.10 -3.06
N LEU A 190 -15.37 19.96 -3.17
CA LEU A 190 -16.05 18.68 -3.00
C LEU A 190 -15.57 17.64 -4.01
N PHE A 191 -15.40 18.00 -5.28
CA PHE A 191 -14.87 17.08 -6.29
C PHE A 191 -13.42 16.67 -6.02
N ILE A 192 -12.59 17.57 -5.51
CA ILE A 192 -11.22 17.25 -5.09
C ILE A 192 -11.24 16.26 -3.93
N PHE A 193 -12.08 16.47 -2.91
CA PHE A 193 -12.23 15.51 -1.80
C PHE A 193 -12.75 14.15 -2.28
N PHE A 194 -13.75 14.13 -3.17
CA PHE A 194 -14.25 12.87 -3.75
C PHE A 194 -13.20 12.17 -4.63
N SER A 195 -12.39 12.94 -5.36
CA SER A 195 -11.29 12.41 -6.17
C SER A 195 -10.21 11.77 -5.28
N ALA A 196 -9.80 12.46 -4.22
CA ALA A 196 -8.85 11.95 -3.23
C ALA A 196 -9.38 10.68 -2.53
N TYR A 197 -10.66 10.67 -2.14
CA TYR A 197 -11.31 9.49 -1.58
C TYR A 197 -11.32 8.31 -2.56
N LYS A 198 -11.69 8.54 -3.83
CA LYS A 198 -11.72 7.49 -4.85
C LYS A 198 -10.33 6.97 -5.20
N ALA A 199 -9.31 7.85 -5.22
CA ALA A 199 -7.92 7.46 -5.43
C ALA A 199 -7.40 6.60 -4.25
N GLY A 200 -7.75 6.96 -3.02
CA GLY A 200 -7.43 6.13 -1.85
C GLY A 200 -8.13 4.76 -1.90
N ALA A 201 -9.42 4.73 -2.26
CA ALA A 201 -10.19 3.50 -2.39
C ALA A 201 -9.70 2.60 -3.54
N SER A 202 -9.17 3.17 -4.63
CA SER A 202 -8.68 2.38 -5.77
C SER A 202 -7.43 1.57 -5.43
N VAL A 203 -6.56 2.06 -4.54
CA VAL A 203 -5.38 1.31 -4.07
C VAL A 203 -5.79 -0.01 -3.42
N PHE A 204 -6.82 0.00 -2.58
CA PHE A 204 -7.36 -1.22 -1.98
C PHE A 204 -7.95 -2.16 -3.04
N HIS A 205 -8.67 -1.61 -4.02
CA HIS A 205 -9.24 -2.41 -5.11
C HIS A 205 -8.15 -3.06 -5.99
N VAL A 206 -7.02 -2.38 -6.22
CA VAL A 206 -5.89 -2.93 -6.99
C VAL A 206 -5.22 -4.07 -6.23
N ILE A 207 -5.03 -3.93 -4.91
CA ILE A 207 -4.46 -4.99 -4.07
C ILE A 207 -5.36 -6.24 -4.11
N LEU A 208 -6.67 -6.07 -3.89
CA LEU A 208 -7.65 -7.17 -3.89
C LEU A 208 -7.81 -7.84 -5.27
N PHE A 209 -7.80 -7.05 -6.36
CA PHE A 209 -7.94 -7.61 -7.71
C PHE A 209 -6.65 -8.31 -8.17
N GLY A 210 -5.49 -7.76 -7.81
CA GLY A 210 -4.18 -8.34 -8.13
C GLY A 210 -4.00 -9.72 -7.48
N GLU A 211 -4.34 -9.86 -6.20
CA GLU A 211 -4.26 -11.15 -5.51
C GLU A 211 -5.28 -12.17 -6.04
N ALA A 212 -6.50 -11.73 -6.41
CA ALA A 212 -7.51 -12.59 -7.00
C ALA A 212 -7.07 -13.18 -8.35
N MET A 213 -6.41 -12.36 -9.19
CA MET A 213 -5.84 -12.82 -10.47
C MET A 213 -4.74 -13.87 -10.28
N ILE A 214 -3.87 -13.68 -9.27
CA ILE A 214 -2.80 -14.65 -8.94
C ILE A 214 -3.42 -15.96 -8.43
N LEU A 215 -4.42 -15.89 -7.55
CA LEU A 215 -5.14 -17.07 -7.06
C LEU A 215 -5.83 -17.84 -8.18
N LEU A 216 -6.44 -17.15 -9.14
CA LEU A 216 -7.08 -17.80 -10.29
C LEU A 216 -6.06 -18.54 -11.17
N ALA A 217 -4.90 -17.92 -11.43
CA ALA A 217 -3.82 -18.56 -12.18
C ALA A 217 -3.28 -19.81 -11.46
N MET A 218 -3.08 -19.72 -10.13
CA MET A 218 -2.67 -20.86 -9.31
C MET A 218 -3.70 -21.99 -9.31
N PHE A 219 -4.99 -21.66 -9.27
CA PHE A 219 -6.06 -22.64 -9.34
C PHE A 219 -6.07 -23.39 -10.69
N GLY A 220 -5.83 -22.68 -11.80
CA GLY A 220 -5.67 -23.31 -13.12
C GLY A 220 -4.49 -24.29 -13.17
N ALA A 221 -3.35 -23.91 -12.60
CA ALA A 221 -2.18 -24.79 -12.51
C ALA A 221 -2.44 -26.03 -11.64
N LEU A 222 -3.20 -25.88 -10.56
CA LEU A 222 -3.59 -26.98 -9.68
C LEU A 222 -4.48 -28.00 -10.39
N ILE A 223 -5.49 -27.54 -11.15
CA ILE A 223 -6.33 -28.41 -11.98
C ILE A 223 -5.47 -29.17 -13.00
N ALA A 224 -4.58 -28.48 -13.70
CA ALA A 224 -3.69 -29.11 -14.68
C ALA A 224 -2.80 -30.19 -14.02
N ALA A 225 -2.24 -29.93 -12.85
CA ALA A 225 -1.41 -30.89 -12.12
C ALA A 225 -2.20 -32.16 -11.72
N TRP A 226 -3.44 -32.00 -11.25
CA TRP A 226 -4.32 -33.12 -10.90
C TRP A 226 -4.76 -33.92 -12.13
N VAL A 227 -5.08 -33.25 -13.23
CA VAL A 227 -5.43 -33.90 -14.51
C VAL A 227 -4.25 -34.70 -15.06
N ILE A 228 -3.03 -34.14 -15.02
CA ILE A 228 -1.81 -34.85 -15.43
C ILE A 228 -1.57 -36.08 -14.55
N TRP A 229 -1.76 -35.96 -13.23
CA TRP A 229 -1.60 -37.10 -12.31
C TRP A 229 -2.60 -38.22 -12.62
N LEU A 230 -3.89 -37.88 -12.82
CA LEU A 230 -4.94 -38.85 -13.18
C LEU A 230 -4.67 -39.50 -14.54
N PHE A 231 -4.21 -38.71 -15.52
CA PHE A 231 -3.86 -39.22 -16.85
C PHE A 231 -2.70 -40.22 -16.81
N LEU A 232 -1.62 -39.92 -16.05
CA LEU A 232 -0.48 -40.83 -15.87
C LEU A 232 -0.87 -42.13 -15.16
N ALA A 233 -1.78 -42.06 -14.18
CA ALA A 233 -2.29 -43.24 -13.48
C ALA A 233 -3.15 -44.14 -14.40
N TRP A 234 -3.92 -43.53 -15.31
CA TRP A 234 -4.84 -44.24 -16.19
C TRP A 234 -4.19 -44.86 -17.44
N LEU A 235 -3.15 -44.23 -18.00
CA LEU A 235 -2.54 -44.63 -19.28
C LEU A 235 -1.89 -46.03 -19.26
N PHE A 236 -1.40 -46.51 -18.10
CA PHE A 236 -0.79 -47.84 -17.95
C PHE A 236 -1.14 -48.47 -16.59
N PRO A 237 -2.12 -49.37 -16.49
CA PRO A 237 -2.67 -49.82 -15.19
C PRO A 237 -1.70 -50.48 -14.19
N PRO A 238 -0.61 -51.18 -14.58
CA PRO A 238 0.39 -51.64 -13.62
C PRO A 238 1.64 -50.74 -13.49
N ILE A 239 2.05 -50.05 -14.56
CA ILE A 239 3.29 -49.22 -14.59
C ILE A 239 3.00 -47.73 -14.30
N GLY A 240 1.87 -47.23 -14.79
CA GLY A 240 1.41 -45.85 -14.63
C GLY A 240 1.09 -45.49 -13.19
N TRP A 241 0.60 -46.43 -12.37
CA TRP A 241 0.43 -46.21 -10.93
C TRP A 241 1.75 -45.99 -10.20
N ALA A 242 2.82 -46.70 -10.58
CA ALA A 242 4.15 -46.52 -9.98
C ALA A 242 4.73 -45.13 -10.32
N ILE A 243 4.54 -44.67 -11.56
CA ILE A 243 4.98 -43.34 -12.00
C ILE A 243 4.12 -42.24 -11.34
N ALA A 244 2.80 -42.42 -11.29
CA ALA A 244 1.87 -41.48 -10.66
C ALA A 244 2.11 -41.35 -9.14
N ALA A 245 2.47 -42.44 -8.45
CA ALA A 245 2.82 -42.40 -7.03
C ALA A 245 4.07 -41.55 -6.75
N GLY A 246 5.03 -41.49 -7.69
CA GLY A 246 6.19 -40.60 -7.59
C GLY A 246 5.83 -39.12 -7.78
N TYR A 247 4.82 -38.83 -8.61
CA TYR A 247 4.41 -37.48 -8.96
C TYR A 247 3.36 -36.86 -8.01
N ILE A 248 2.71 -37.66 -7.15
CA ILE A 248 1.59 -37.22 -6.29
C ILE A 248 1.94 -36.05 -5.35
N TRP A 249 3.20 -35.92 -4.98
CA TRP A 249 3.69 -34.85 -4.10
C TRP A 249 3.55 -33.45 -4.73
N VAL A 250 3.57 -33.35 -6.06
CA VAL A 250 3.45 -32.07 -6.78
C VAL A 250 2.04 -31.45 -6.62
N PRO A 251 0.93 -32.12 -6.97
CA PRO A 251 -0.41 -31.55 -6.78
C PRO A 251 -0.77 -31.37 -5.29
N ILE A 252 -0.31 -32.25 -4.39
CA ILE A 252 -0.51 -32.09 -2.95
C ILE A 252 0.22 -30.85 -2.44
N GLY A 253 1.49 -30.66 -2.81
CA GLY A 253 2.27 -29.47 -2.42
C GLY A 253 1.63 -28.17 -2.93
N LEU A 254 1.21 -28.14 -4.20
CA LEU A 254 0.49 -27.00 -4.77
C LEU A 254 -0.83 -26.73 -4.05
N SER A 255 -1.56 -27.76 -3.62
CA SER A 255 -2.81 -27.62 -2.87
C SER A 255 -2.59 -26.99 -1.50
N VAL A 256 -1.54 -27.40 -0.78
CA VAL A 256 -1.18 -26.83 0.53
C VAL A 256 -0.79 -25.35 0.39
N ILE A 257 0.04 -25.02 -0.61
CA ILE A 257 0.44 -23.62 -0.88
C ILE A 257 -0.76 -22.77 -1.26
N TYR A 258 -1.66 -23.29 -2.11
CA TYR A 258 -2.88 -22.60 -2.50
C TYR A 258 -3.78 -22.28 -1.31
N VAL A 259 -4.02 -23.26 -0.42
CA VAL A 259 -4.82 -23.06 0.80
C VAL A 259 -4.17 -22.04 1.75
N ALA A 260 -2.85 -22.09 1.91
CA ALA A 260 -2.12 -21.12 2.74
C ALA A 260 -2.26 -19.69 2.20
N CYS A 261 -2.11 -19.50 0.88
CA CYS A 261 -2.33 -18.21 0.23
C CYS A 261 -3.78 -17.74 0.38
N MET A 262 -4.76 -18.64 0.24
CA MET A 262 -6.18 -18.31 0.36
C MET A 262 -6.55 -17.84 1.78
N ILE A 263 -5.98 -18.47 2.81
CA ILE A 263 -6.16 -18.05 4.22
C ILE A 263 -5.57 -16.64 4.44
N MET A 264 -4.37 -16.37 3.91
CA MET A 264 -3.75 -15.05 4.01
C MET A 264 -4.61 -13.96 3.36
N VAL A 265 -5.20 -14.25 2.19
CA VAL A 265 -6.10 -13.34 1.48
C VAL A 265 -7.40 -13.12 2.25
N LEU A 266 -8.00 -14.17 2.82
CA LEU A 266 -9.20 -14.02 3.66
C LEU A 266 -8.96 -13.07 4.84
N VAL A 267 -7.79 -13.13 5.47
CA VAL A 267 -7.42 -12.21 6.56
C VAL A 267 -7.34 -10.76 6.06
N LEU A 268 -6.74 -10.52 4.88
CA LEU A 268 -6.67 -9.19 4.28
C LEU A 268 -8.05 -8.64 3.89
N VAL A 269 -8.93 -9.48 3.35
CA VAL A 269 -10.32 -9.11 3.02
C VAL A 269 -11.11 -8.75 4.28
N ILE A 270 -11.00 -9.55 5.35
CA ILE A 270 -11.67 -9.27 6.62
C ILE A 270 -11.14 -7.97 7.24
N PHE A 271 -9.82 -7.76 7.20
CA PHE A 271 -9.20 -6.53 7.70
C PHE A 271 -9.68 -5.29 6.93
N THR A 272 -9.67 -5.35 5.60
CA THR A 272 -10.16 -4.25 4.76
C THR A 272 -11.65 -4.00 4.95
N ALA A 273 -12.48 -5.04 5.03
CA ALA A 273 -13.91 -4.91 5.34
C ALA A 273 -14.15 -4.26 6.71
N SER A 274 -13.37 -4.63 7.73
CA SER A 274 -13.46 -4.05 9.07
C SER A 274 -13.10 -2.56 9.10
N ILE A 275 -12.07 -2.16 8.35
CA ILE A 275 -11.70 -0.74 8.23
C ILE A 275 -12.80 0.06 7.52
N ILE A 276 -13.39 -0.50 6.46
CA ILE A 276 -14.48 0.13 5.70
C ILE A 276 -15.73 0.27 6.58
N GLU A 277 -16.08 -0.75 7.37
CA GLU A 277 -17.23 -0.69 8.28
C GLU A 277 -17.03 0.37 9.37
N LYS A 278 -15.81 0.50 9.91
CA LYS A 278 -15.49 1.48 10.95
C LYS A 278 -15.41 2.93 10.44
N THR A 279 -15.32 3.12 9.12
CA THR A 279 -15.27 4.46 8.49
C THR A 279 -16.63 4.92 7.94
N ARG A 280 -17.65 4.08 7.98
CA ARG A 280 -19.04 4.42 7.63
C ARG A 280 -19.81 4.92 8.84
#